data_AF-A0A261TB78-F1
#
_entry.id   AF-A0A261TB78-F1
#
_cell.length_a   1.000
_cell.length_b   1.000
_cell.length_c   1.000
_cell.angle_alpha   90.00
_cell.angle_beta   90.00
_cell.angle_gamma   90.00
#
_symmetry.space_group_name_H-M   'P 1'
#
loop_
_entity.id
_entity.type
_entity.pdbx_description
1 polymer ?
#
loop_
_entity_poly.entity_id
_entity_poly.type
_entity_poly.pdbx_seq_one_letter_code
_entity_poly.pdbx_strand_id
1 'polypeptide(L)'
;MQAVSSLFPLSWTRLRFLAAALLIALLAACGSRVELFSAASESEANELLSVLLDSGIRAEKSVTKAGVAVSVDSAQVARALDILRSRGLPRERFDGMGQIFRKEGLVSSPLEERARYIYALSQELTNTLSQMDGVLAARVHVVLPERGGVGENTTPSTAAVFIKHQTGYNLDALQPQIRKLVTHAIPGLTEDRVSIALVSAQPAMTSAADAPVSVPATGLWAALAVLAVLVAGLGGALIWVLLRRGPAATARKPRHEPGTAGGAA
;
A
#
# COMPACT_ATOMS: atom_id res chain seq x y z
N MET A 1 -39.44 50.26 20.40
CA MET A 1 -38.21 49.61 19.89
C MET A 1 -37.48 48.99 21.07
N GLN A 2 -36.91 47.79 20.91
CA GLN A 2 -36.18 46.95 21.89
C GLN A 2 -37.01 45.91 22.68
N ALA A 3 -37.19 44.72 22.09
CA ALA A 3 -37.34 43.46 22.83
C ALA A 3 -37.22 42.23 21.89
N VAL A 4 -36.11 42.11 21.15
CA VAL A 4 -35.82 40.90 20.35
C VAL A 4 -34.32 40.59 20.42
N SER A 5 -33.82 40.11 21.56
CA SER A 5 -32.40 39.70 21.66
C SER A 5 -32.05 38.92 22.94
N SER A 6 -32.67 37.77 23.23
CA SER A 6 -32.13 36.93 24.35
C SER A 6 -32.45 35.42 24.34
N LEU A 7 -32.88 34.83 23.22
CA LEU A 7 -33.17 33.38 23.15
C LEU A 7 -32.09 32.52 22.43
N PHE A 8 -30.97 33.11 21.99
CA PHE A 8 -30.04 32.46 21.05
C PHE A 8 -28.66 31.94 21.54
N PRO A 9 -28.22 31.95 22.82
CA PRO A 9 -26.83 31.58 23.12
C PRO A 9 -26.55 30.07 23.27
N LEU A 10 -27.58 29.23 23.48
CA LEU A 10 -27.37 27.79 23.79
C LEU A 10 -27.16 26.88 22.56
N SER A 11 -27.69 27.25 21.39
CA SER A 11 -27.48 26.48 20.15
C SER A 11 -26.07 26.68 19.60
N TRP A 12 -25.53 27.89 19.76
CA TRP A 12 -24.22 28.26 19.22
C TRP A 12 -23.07 27.53 19.94
N THR A 13 -23.17 27.33 21.26
CA THR A 13 -22.14 26.60 22.02
C THR A 13 -22.15 25.10 21.69
N ARG A 14 -23.33 24.47 21.59
CA ARG A 14 -23.45 23.06 21.16
C ARG A 14 -22.94 22.84 19.74
N LEU A 15 -23.22 23.78 18.83
CA LEU A 15 -22.72 23.74 17.45
C LEU A 15 -21.19 23.85 17.40
N ARG A 16 -20.59 24.70 18.24
CA ARG A 16 -19.12 24.82 18.35
C ARG A 16 -18.48 23.54 18.88
N PHE A 17 -19.09 22.87 19.87
CA PHE A 17 -18.56 21.61 20.39
C PHE A 17 -18.69 20.46 19.40
N LEU A 18 -19.80 20.36 18.67
CA LEU A 18 -19.96 19.38 17.59
C LEU A 18 -18.97 19.64 16.44
N ALA A 19 -18.78 20.90 16.05
CA ALA A 19 -17.79 21.27 15.05
C ALA A 19 -16.36 20.94 15.50
N ALA A 20 -16.03 21.18 16.77
CA ALA A 20 -14.72 20.82 17.34
C ALA A 20 -14.51 19.29 17.41
N ALA A 21 -15.53 18.52 17.80
CA ALA A 21 -15.46 17.07 17.83
C ALA A 21 -15.31 16.47 16.42
N LEU A 22 -16.04 17.01 15.44
CA LEU A 22 -15.90 16.62 14.04
C LEU A 22 -14.50 16.98 13.50
N LEU A 23 -13.98 18.16 13.85
CA LEU A 23 -12.62 18.59 13.49
C LEU A 23 -11.56 17.65 14.09
N ILE A 24 -11.67 17.28 15.36
CA ILE A 24 -10.75 16.33 16.02
C ILE A 24 -10.84 14.94 15.38
N ALA A 25 -12.05 14.47 15.06
CA ALA A 25 -12.26 13.21 14.35
C ALA A 25 -11.65 13.23 12.94
N LEU A 26 -11.75 14.36 12.23
CA LEU A 26 -11.11 14.56 10.93
C LEU A 26 -9.58 14.62 11.04
N LEU A 27 -9.02 15.23 12.10
CA LEU A 27 -7.57 15.27 12.32
C LEU A 27 -7.00 13.90 12.70
N ALA A 28 -7.76 13.10 13.47
CA ALA A 28 -7.38 11.73 13.83
C ALA A 28 -7.43 10.76 12.62
N ALA A 29 -8.10 11.13 11.53
CA ALA A 29 -8.15 10.34 10.30
C ALA A 29 -6.90 10.49 9.40
N CYS A 30 -5.92 11.33 9.76
CA CYS A 30 -4.61 11.33 9.11
C CYS A 30 -3.80 10.12 9.57
N GLY A 31 -4.04 8.97 8.93
CA GLY A 31 -3.22 7.77 9.09
C GLY A 31 -1.78 8.04 8.68
N SER A 32 -0.82 7.52 9.47
CA SER A 32 0.58 7.52 9.10
C SER A 32 0.78 6.64 7.86
N ARG A 33 1.26 7.23 6.77
CA ARG A 33 1.64 6.49 5.56
C ARG A 33 3.05 5.94 5.70
N VAL A 34 3.27 4.75 5.17
CA VAL A 34 4.55 4.07 5.13
C VAL A 34 4.93 3.85 3.68
N GLU A 35 6.17 4.21 3.34
CA GLU A 35 6.75 3.94 2.04
C GLU A 35 7.05 2.44 1.91
N LEU A 36 6.44 1.77 0.93
CA LEU A 36 6.67 0.35 0.67
C LEU A 36 7.88 0.14 -0.24
N PHE A 37 7.99 0.99 -1.26
CA PHE A 37 9.03 0.92 -2.28
C PHE A 37 9.54 2.32 -2.59
N SER A 38 10.85 2.41 -2.74
CA SER A 38 11.59 3.61 -3.09
C SER A 38 12.39 3.38 -4.36
N ALA A 39 12.73 4.46 -5.08
CA ALA A 39 13.54 4.42 -6.30
C ALA A 39 13.00 3.46 -7.39
N ALA A 40 11.68 3.35 -7.51
CA ALA A 40 11.03 2.66 -8.62
C ALA A 40 11.08 3.52 -9.89
N SER A 41 11.13 2.86 -11.04
CA SER A 41 10.84 3.54 -12.31
C SER A 41 9.37 3.97 -12.36
N GLU A 42 9.02 4.93 -13.21
CA GLU A 42 7.62 5.36 -13.34
C GLU A 42 6.70 4.20 -13.76
N SER A 43 7.15 3.36 -14.69
CA SER A 43 6.40 2.18 -15.14
C SER A 43 6.17 1.18 -13.99
N GLU A 44 7.23 0.86 -13.24
CA GLU A 44 7.18 -0.04 -12.09
C GLU A 44 6.26 0.50 -10.98
N ALA A 45 6.36 1.80 -10.67
CA ALA A 45 5.49 2.44 -9.70
C ALA A 45 4.01 2.42 -10.14
N ASN A 46 3.73 2.59 -11.44
CA ASN A 46 2.38 2.49 -11.97
C ASN A 46 1.85 1.05 -11.90
N GLU A 47 2.69 0.04 -12.15
CA GLU A 47 2.32 -1.38 -12.00
C GLU A 47 1.99 -1.73 -10.54
N LEU A 48 2.87 -1.35 -9.61
CA LEU A 48 2.63 -1.52 -8.16
C LEU A 48 1.34 -0.83 -7.72
N LEU A 49 1.13 0.42 -8.15
CA LEU A 49 -0.06 1.20 -7.83
C LEU A 49 -1.34 0.52 -8.34
N SER A 50 -1.33 0.04 -9.58
CA SER A 50 -2.48 -0.61 -10.20
C SER A 50 -2.91 -1.86 -9.43
N VAL A 51 -1.95 -2.73 -9.09
CA VAL A 51 -2.22 -3.96 -8.32
C VAL A 51 -2.76 -3.66 -6.91
N LEU A 52 -2.23 -2.64 -6.25
CA LEU A 52 -2.70 -2.24 -4.92
C LEU A 52 -4.11 -1.64 -4.97
N LEU A 53 -4.39 -0.77 -5.94
CA LEU A 53 -5.72 -0.17 -6.10
C LEU A 53 -6.78 -1.21 -6.49
N ASP A 54 -6.48 -2.12 -7.41
CA ASP A 54 -7.37 -3.20 -7.82
C ASP A 54 -7.72 -4.14 -6.65
N SER A 55 -6.82 -4.26 -5.68
CA SER A 55 -7.05 -5.04 -4.46
C SER A 55 -7.65 -4.24 -3.30
N GLY A 56 -8.09 -3.00 -3.54
CA GLY A 56 -8.74 -2.14 -2.57
C GLY A 56 -7.79 -1.52 -1.53
N ILE A 57 -6.48 -1.56 -1.77
CA ILE A 57 -5.48 -0.89 -0.93
C ILE A 57 -5.27 0.52 -1.46
N ARG A 58 -5.47 1.53 -0.61
CA ARG A 58 -5.18 2.92 -0.97
C ARG A 58 -3.67 3.13 -0.96
N ALA A 59 -3.10 3.14 -2.16
CA ALA A 59 -1.70 3.43 -2.39
C ALA A 59 -1.55 4.81 -3.06
N GLU A 60 -0.45 5.50 -2.76
CA GLU A 60 -0.10 6.79 -3.37
C GLU A 60 1.31 6.78 -3.92
N LYS A 61 1.48 7.48 -5.04
CA LYS A 61 2.73 7.68 -5.74
C LYS A 61 3.31 9.04 -5.36
N SER A 62 4.55 9.08 -4.91
CA SER A 62 5.28 10.34 -4.63
C SER A 62 6.60 10.37 -5.39
N VAL A 63 6.93 11.51 -5.99
CA VAL A 63 8.22 11.69 -6.68
C VAL A 63 9.28 12.06 -5.64
N THR A 64 10.39 11.33 -5.65
CA THR A 64 11.55 11.55 -4.78
C THR A 64 12.79 11.88 -5.61
N LYS A 65 13.90 12.29 -4.95
CA LYS A 65 15.18 12.53 -5.64
C LYS A 65 15.77 11.28 -6.30
N ALA A 66 15.45 10.09 -5.79
CA ALA A 66 16.00 8.82 -6.26
C ALA A 66 15.10 8.10 -7.28
N GLY A 67 13.93 8.68 -7.60
CA GLY A 67 12.92 8.06 -8.47
C GLY A 67 11.53 8.17 -7.87
N VAL A 68 10.66 7.21 -8.20
CA VAL A 68 9.28 7.21 -7.73
C VAL A 68 9.15 6.30 -6.51
N ALA A 69 8.40 6.76 -5.51
CA ALA A 69 8.07 5.99 -4.32
C ALA A 69 6.58 5.65 -4.28
N VAL A 70 6.25 4.48 -3.73
CA VAL A 70 4.87 4.02 -3.52
C VAL A 70 4.64 3.82 -2.02
N SER A 71 3.63 4.49 -1.48
CA SER A 71 3.28 4.48 -0.07
C SER A 71 1.85 3.97 0.16
N VAL A 72 1.63 3.32 1.30
CA VAL A 72 0.30 2.86 1.74
C VAL A 72 0.04 3.28 3.18
N ASP A 73 -1.19 3.16 3.65
CA ASP A 73 -1.50 3.32 5.07
C ASP A 73 -0.73 2.28 5.90
N SER A 74 -0.15 2.71 7.03
CA SER A 74 0.57 1.83 7.97
C SER A 74 -0.21 0.56 8.35
N ALA A 75 -1.54 0.64 8.48
CA ALA A 75 -2.38 -0.51 8.81
C ALA A 75 -2.49 -1.54 7.67
N GLN A 76 -2.18 -1.15 6.43
CA GLN A 76 -2.32 -1.99 5.24
C GLN A 76 -1.00 -2.57 4.71
N VAL A 77 0.15 -2.22 5.31
CA VAL A 77 1.49 -2.62 4.83
C VAL A 77 1.63 -4.13 4.65
N ALA A 78 1.25 -4.92 5.66
CA ALA A 78 1.38 -6.38 5.61
C ALA A 78 0.55 -6.99 4.46
N ARG A 79 -0.70 -6.54 4.32
CA ARG A 79 -1.58 -6.98 3.22
C ARG A 79 -1.05 -6.53 1.86
N ALA A 80 -0.55 -5.30 1.76
CA ALA A 80 0.01 -4.78 0.52
C ALA A 80 1.20 -5.60 0.03
N LEU A 81 2.14 -5.92 0.93
CA LEU A 81 3.29 -6.75 0.61
C LEU A 81 2.89 -8.17 0.21
N ASP A 82 1.90 -8.76 0.87
CA ASP A 82 1.41 -10.09 0.53
C ASP A 82 0.81 -10.13 -0.88
N ILE A 83 -0.03 -9.15 -1.21
CA ILE A 83 -0.64 -9.03 -2.54
C ILE A 83 0.42 -8.82 -3.62
N LEU A 84 1.37 -7.91 -3.41
CA LEU A 84 2.45 -7.68 -4.36
C LEU A 84 3.28 -8.95 -4.59
N ARG A 85 3.64 -9.67 -3.52
CA ARG A 85 4.39 -10.95 -3.62
C ARG A 85 3.60 -12.02 -4.36
N SER A 86 2.28 -12.10 -4.15
CA SER A 86 1.41 -13.04 -4.86
C SER A 86 1.39 -12.79 -6.38
N ARG A 87 1.60 -11.53 -6.78
CA ARG A 87 1.72 -11.11 -8.19
C ARG A 87 3.17 -11.10 -8.71
N GLY A 88 4.15 -11.54 -7.90
CA GLY A 88 5.57 -11.54 -8.26
C GLY A 88 6.18 -10.16 -8.38
N LEU A 89 5.63 -9.17 -7.69
CA LEU A 89 6.12 -7.79 -7.68
C LEU A 89 7.02 -7.53 -6.47
N PRO A 90 8.05 -6.66 -6.63
CA PRO A 90 8.47 -6.02 -7.88
C PRO A 90 9.17 -7.01 -8.82
N ARG A 91 9.12 -6.73 -10.12
CA ARG A 91 9.78 -7.57 -11.12
C ARG A 91 11.30 -7.48 -11.00
N GLU A 92 12.01 -8.57 -11.31
CA GLU A 92 13.46 -8.52 -11.48
C GLU A 92 13.82 -7.53 -12.61
N ARG A 93 14.83 -6.70 -12.37
CA ARG A 93 15.39 -5.80 -13.39
C ARG A 93 16.45 -6.57 -14.17
N PHE A 94 16.35 -6.55 -15.49
CA PHE A 94 17.32 -7.19 -16.38
C PHE A 94 18.24 -6.16 -17.01
N ASP A 95 19.53 -6.49 -17.09
CA ASP A 95 20.48 -5.69 -17.85
C ASP A 95 20.30 -5.96 -19.34
N GLY A 96 20.00 -4.90 -20.10
CA GLY A 96 19.93 -5.00 -21.56
C GLY A 96 21.32 -5.19 -22.19
N MET A 97 21.34 -5.70 -23.43
CA MET A 97 22.54 -5.90 -24.24
C MET A 97 23.52 -4.71 -24.19
N GLY A 98 23.01 -3.48 -24.31
CA GLY A 98 23.83 -2.27 -24.31
C GLY A 98 24.54 -1.97 -22.98
N GLN A 99 24.08 -2.49 -21.85
CA GLN A 99 24.78 -2.37 -20.56
C GLN A 99 25.90 -3.40 -20.44
N ILE A 100 25.61 -4.64 -20.86
CA ILE A 100 26.52 -5.78 -20.73
C ILE A 100 27.70 -5.64 -21.72
N PHE A 101 27.47 -5.05 -22.90
CA PHE A 101 28.47 -4.80 -23.94
C PHE A 101 29.25 -3.49 -23.82
N ARG A 102 29.15 -2.76 -22.71
CA ARG A 102 30.06 -1.64 -22.46
C ARG A 102 31.49 -2.20 -22.32
N LYS A 103 32.36 -1.86 -23.26
CA LYS A 103 33.78 -2.24 -23.22
C LYS A 103 34.47 -1.44 -22.13
N GLU A 104 34.77 -2.08 -21.00
CA GLU A 104 35.66 -1.53 -19.99
C GLU A 104 37.11 -1.85 -20.40
N GLY A 105 37.69 -1.01 -21.28
CA GLY A 105 39.06 -1.16 -21.76
C GLY A 105 39.21 -1.07 -23.27
N LEU A 106 40.44 -0.82 -23.74
CA LEU A 106 40.75 -0.60 -25.16
C LEU A 106 40.65 -1.89 -26.02
N VAL A 107 40.71 -3.08 -25.40
CA VAL A 107 40.60 -4.39 -26.10
C VAL A 107 39.97 -5.45 -25.16
N SER A 108 38.86 -6.07 -25.57
CA SER A 108 38.27 -7.23 -24.86
C SER A 108 38.90 -8.55 -25.32
N SER A 109 39.05 -9.51 -24.40
CA SER A 109 39.53 -10.85 -24.76
C SER A 109 38.45 -11.69 -25.46
N PRO A 110 38.80 -12.66 -26.32
CA PRO A 110 37.83 -13.57 -26.92
C PRO A 110 36.98 -14.34 -25.91
N LEU A 111 37.55 -14.66 -24.74
CA LEU A 111 36.84 -15.33 -23.65
C LEU A 111 35.81 -14.40 -22.98
N GLU A 112 36.16 -13.13 -22.79
CA GLU A 112 35.27 -12.12 -22.23
C GLU A 112 34.10 -11.81 -23.18
N GLU A 113 34.36 -11.63 -24.48
CA GLU A 113 33.33 -11.41 -25.49
C GLU A 113 32.34 -12.59 -25.53
N ARG A 114 32.87 -13.82 -25.42
CA ARG A 114 32.06 -15.03 -25.37
C ARG A 114 31.21 -15.12 -24.10
N ALA A 115 31.81 -14.89 -22.92
CA ALA A 115 31.09 -14.91 -21.65
C ALA A 115 29.95 -13.88 -21.65
N ARG A 116 30.24 -12.69 -22.19
CA ARG A 116 29.28 -11.63 -22.38
C ARG A 116 28.14 -12.04 -23.32
N TYR A 117 28.45 -12.67 -24.46
CA TYR A 117 27.45 -13.18 -25.41
C TYR A 117 26.52 -14.23 -24.77
N ILE A 118 27.08 -15.19 -24.01
CA ILE A 118 26.29 -16.22 -23.31
C ILE A 118 25.38 -15.61 -22.25
N TYR A 119 25.91 -14.67 -21.46
CA TYR A 119 25.13 -13.96 -20.43
C TYR A 119 23.99 -13.17 -21.07
N ALA A 120 24.30 -12.41 -22.12
CA ALA A 120 23.33 -11.68 -22.93
C ALA A 120 22.19 -12.56 -23.45
N LEU A 121 22.53 -13.70 -24.07
CA LEU A 121 21.54 -14.65 -24.58
C LEU A 121 20.64 -15.20 -23.47
N SER A 122 21.25 -15.48 -22.31
CA SER A 122 20.53 -15.95 -21.11
C SER A 122 19.56 -14.88 -20.57
N GLN A 123 19.98 -13.61 -20.55
CA GLN A 123 19.14 -12.48 -20.12
C GLN A 123 17.98 -12.22 -21.08
N GLU A 124 18.21 -12.24 -22.39
CA GLU A 124 17.17 -12.01 -23.39
C GLU A 124 16.07 -13.08 -23.34
N LEU A 125 16.47 -14.35 -23.21
CA LEU A 125 15.54 -15.46 -23.01
C LEU A 125 14.78 -15.35 -21.69
N THR A 126 15.48 -14.98 -20.62
CA THR A 126 14.87 -14.76 -19.30
C THR A 126 13.81 -13.66 -19.37
N ASN A 127 14.13 -12.53 -20.03
CA ASN A 127 13.21 -11.41 -20.20
C ASN A 127 11.99 -11.82 -21.03
N THR A 128 12.19 -12.55 -22.13
CA THR A 128 11.09 -13.02 -23.00
C THR A 128 10.15 -13.96 -22.25
N LEU A 129 10.69 -14.96 -21.54
CA LEU A 129 9.85 -15.90 -20.77
C LEU A 129 9.16 -15.23 -19.58
N SER A 130 9.77 -14.20 -18.98
CA SER A 130 9.16 -13.43 -17.87
C SER A 130 7.96 -12.58 -18.30
N GLN A 131 7.78 -12.35 -19.61
CA GLN A 131 6.63 -11.62 -20.15
C GLN A 131 5.42 -12.52 -20.42
N MET A 132 5.57 -13.84 -20.33
CA MET A 132 4.46 -14.77 -20.53
C MET A 132 3.43 -14.67 -19.39
N ASP A 133 2.15 -14.80 -19.74
CA ASP A 133 1.08 -14.74 -18.75
C ASP A 133 1.22 -15.81 -17.68
N GLY A 134 1.04 -15.40 -16.43
CA GLY A 134 1.17 -16.27 -15.27
C GLY A 134 2.61 -16.54 -14.83
N VAL A 135 3.64 -16.10 -15.56
CA VAL A 135 5.03 -16.19 -15.11
C VAL A 135 5.31 -15.10 -14.07
N LEU A 136 5.84 -15.53 -12.91
CA LEU A 136 6.26 -14.64 -11.83
C LEU A 136 7.76 -14.37 -11.86
N ALA A 137 8.54 -15.38 -12.22
CA ALA A 137 9.97 -15.27 -12.43
C ALA A 137 10.41 -16.36 -13.40
N ALA A 138 11.32 -16.02 -14.30
CA ALA A 138 12.01 -16.99 -15.15
C ALA A 138 13.52 -16.86 -14.93
N ARG A 139 14.26 -17.95 -15.15
CA ARG A 139 15.72 -17.94 -15.27
C ARG A 139 16.15 -18.95 -16.31
N VAL A 140 17.05 -18.54 -17.19
CA VAL A 140 17.61 -19.40 -18.22
C VAL A 140 19.12 -19.44 -18.08
N HIS A 141 19.67 -20.65 -18.05
CA HIS A 141 21.10 -20.89 -18.09
C HIS A 141 21.45 -21.57 -19.41
N VAL A 142 22.29 -20.91 -20.20
CA VAL A 142 22.74 -21.41 -21.50
C VAL A 142 24.20 -21.83 -21.41
N VAL A 143 24.50 -23.01 -21.95
CA VAL A 143 25.87 -23.49 -22.18
C VAL A 143 26.05 -23.69 -23.67
N LEU A 144 27.10 -23.09 -24.24
CA LEU A 144 27.44 -23.19 -25.65
C LEU A 144 28.76 -23.96 -25.84
N PRO A 145 28.92 -24.74 -26.93
CA PRO A 145 30.16 -25.45 -27.29
C PRO A 145 31.33 -24.49 -27.39
N GLU A 146 32.44 -24.83 -26.75
CA GLU A 146 33.72 -24.16 -27.01
C GLU A 146 34.08 -24.28 -28.49
N ARG A 147 34.73 -23.26 -29.05
CA ARG A 147 35.26 -23.34 -30.41
C ARG A 147 36.46 -24.30 -30.38
N GLY A 148 36.20 -25.59 -30.48
CA GLY A 148 37.23 -26.62 -30.58
C GLY A 148 38.03 -26.51 -31.87
N GLY A 149 39.24 -27.03 -31.87
CA GLY A 149 40.01 -27.20 -33.10
C GLY A 149 39.30 -28.13 -34.10
N VAL A 150 39.73 -28.10 -35.36
CA VAL A 150 39.22 -29.05 -36.36
C VAL A 150 39.50 -30.47 -35.87
N GLY A 151 38.45 -31.25 -35.59
CA GLY A 151 38.54 -32.64 -35.11
C GLY A 151 38.28 -32.86 -33.61
N GLU A 152 38.00 -31.80 -32.84
CA GLU A 152 37.64 -31.93 -31.42
C GLU A 152 36.13 -32.16 -31.22
N ASN A 153 35.77 -33.07 -30.32
CA ASN A 153 34.38 -33.28 -29.91
C ASN A 153 33.94 -32.08 -29.06
N THR A 154 33.14 -31.19 -29.64
CA THR A 154 32.61 -30.03 -28.92
C THR A 154 31.45 -30.44 -28.01
N THR A 155 31.44 -29.91 -26.79
CA THR A 155 30.31 -30.09 -25.85
C THR A 155 29.04 -29.51 -26.46
N PRO A 156 27.96 -30.29 -26.65
CA PRO A 156 26.74 -29.78 -27.30
C PRO A 156 26.14 -28.62 -26.51
N SER A 157 25.41 -27.74 -27.21
CA SER A 157 24.63 -26.69 -26.56
C SER A 157 23.59 -27.30 -25.62
N THR A 158 23.43 -26.74 -24.42
CA THR A 158 22.40 -27.16 -23.46
C THR A 158 21.74 -25.94 -22.81
N ALA A 159 20.48 -26.09 -22.42
CA ALA A 159 19.77 -25.05 -21.70
C ALA A 159 19.02 -25.62 -20.48
N ALA A 160 19.06 -24.89 -19.37
CA ALA A 160 18.22 -25.14 -18.21
C ALA A 160 17.31 -23.92 -18.00
N VAL A 161 16.01 -24.19 -17.91
CA VAL A 161 14.95 -23.18 -17.81
C VAL A 161 14.21 -23.41 -16.51
N PHE A 162 14.20 -22.42 -15.64
CA PHE A 162 13.41 -22.40 -14.43
C PHE A 162 12.30 -21.37 -14.57
N ILE A 163 11.06 -21.74 -14.26
CA ILE A 163 9.92 -20.83 -14.29
C ILE A 163 9.11 -21.02 -13.02
N LYS A 164 8.99 -19.93 -12.26
CA LYS A 164 8.01 -19.81 -11.18
C LYS A 164 6.74 -19.17 -11.74
N HIS A 165 5.59 -19.76 -11.48
CA HIS A 165 4.32 -19.30 -12.03
C HIS A 165 3.22 -19.15 -11.00
N GLN A 166 2.21 -18.35 -11.35
CA GLN A 166 1.02 -18.11 -10.54
C GLN A 166 0.20 -19.39 -10.38
N THR A 167 -0.40 -19.56 -9.20
CA THR A 167 -1.36 -20.63 -8.95
C THR A 167 -2.56 -20.48 -9.89
N GLY A 168 -2.99 -21.57 -10.53
CA GLY A 168 -4.12 -21.58 -11.48
C GLY A 168 -3.72 -21.41 -12.95
N TYR A 169 -2.48 -21.01 -13.25
CA TYR A 169 -1.94 -21.08 -14.62
C TYR A 169 -1.32 -22.45 -14.87
N ASN A 170 -1.77 -23.14 -15.92
CA ASN A 170 -1.21 -24.41 -16.35
C ASN A 170 -0.07 -24.17 -17.35
N LEU A 171 1.13 -23.92 -16.84
CA LEU A 171 2.32 -23.80 -17.70
C LEU A 171 2.83 -25.15 -18.21
N ASP A 172 2.44 -26.28 -17.60
CA ASP A 172 2.80 -27.62 -18.09
C ASP A 172 2.28 -27.83 -19.53
N ALA A 173 1.10 -27.31 -19.85
CA ALA A 173 0.55 -27.34 -21.20
C ALA A 173 1.36 -26.49 -22.22
N LEU A 174 2.07 -25.46 -21.75
CA LEU A 174 2.90 -24.58 -22.58
C LEU A 174 4.36 -25.06 -22.65
N GLN A 175 4.75 -26.08 -21.89
CA GLN A 175 6.11 -26.60 -21.85
C GLN A 175 6.69 -26.96 -23.23
N PRO A 176 5.94 -27.55 -24.19
CA PRO A 176 6.46 -27.80 -25.54
C PRO A 176 6.75 -26.51 -26.32
N GLN A 177 5.93 -25.47 -26.13
CA GLN A 177 6.11 -24.18 -26.79
C GLN A 177 7.31 -23.43 -26.21
N ILE A 178 7.47 -23.46 -24.88
CA ILE A 178 8.64 -22.91 -24.17
C ILE A 178 9.91 -23.61 -24.66
N ARG A 179 9.90 -24.95 -24.74
CA ARG A 179 11.01 -25.75 -25.26
C ARG A 179 11.37 -25.32 -26.67
N LYS A 180 10.38 -25.23 -27.56
CA LYS A 180 10.56 -24.85 -28.96
C LYS A 180 11.14 -23.44 -29.11
N LEU A 181 10.65 -22.48 -28.32
CA LEU A 181 11.17 -21.11 -28.29
C LEU A 181 12.66 -21.11 -27.91
N VAL A 182 13.01 -21.80 -26.83
CA VAL A 182 14.39 -21.85 -26.31
C VAL A 182 15.33 -22.56 -27.29
N THR A 183 14.90 -23.66 -27.91
CA THR A 183 15.71 -24.37 -28.91
C THR A 183 16.00 -23.52 -30.15
N HIS A 184 15.02 -22.75 -30.63
CA HIS A 184 15.23 -21.91 -31.81
C HIS A 184 16.03 -20.64 -31.53
N ALA A 185 16.11 -20.21 -30.27
CA ALA A 185 16.90 -19.05 -29.88
C ALA A 185 18.39 -19.35 -29.68
N ILE A 186 18.76 -20.62 -29.46
CA ILE A 186 20.13 -21.01 -29.08
C ILE A 186 20.77 -21.81 -30.23
N PRO A 187 21.90 -21.34 -30.79
CA PRO A 187 22.59 -22.06 -31.87
C PRO A 187 22.99 -23.48 -31.47
N GLY A 188 22.64 -24.46 -32.31
CA GLY A 188 23.00 -25.87 -32.12
C GLY A 188 22.31 -26.58 -30.96
N LEU A 189 21.29 -25.97 -30.34
CA LEU A 189 20.52 -26.60 -29.27
C LEU A 189 19.40 -27.49 -29.85
N THR A 190 19.27 -28.69 -29.30
CA THR A 190 18.23 -29.66 -29.65
C THR A 190 17.22 -29.83 -28.51
N GLU A 191 16.01 -30.27 -28.82
CA GLU A 191 14.90 -30.36 -27.86
C GLU A 191 15.20 -31.31 -26.68
N ASP A 192 15.98 -32.37 -26.89
CA ASP A 192 16.41 -33.33 -25.86
C ASP A 192 17.40 -32.72 -24.85
N ARG A 193 18.01 -31.57 -25.18
CA ARG A 193 19.03 -30.88 -24.37
C ARG A 193 18.50 -29.67 -23.62
N VAL A 194 17.16 -29.55 -23.53
CA VAL A 194 16.48 -28.52 -22.74
C VAL A 194 15.87 -29.14 -21.49
N SER A 195 16.30 -28.69 -20.32
CA SER A 195 15.65 -29.03 -19.05
C SER A 195 14.73 -27.89 -18.66
N ILE A 196 13.46 -28.19 -18.34
CA ILE A 196 12.48 -27.20 -17.91
C ILE A 196 11.94 -27.60 -16.55
N ALA A 197 12.09 -26.73 -15.56
CA ALA A 197 11.56 -26.88 -14.22
C ALA A 197 10.48 -25.82 -13.99
N LEU A 198 9.24 -26.27 -13.81
CA LEU A 198 8.08 -25.42 -13.52
C LEU A 198 7.74 -25.53 -12.03
N VAL A 199 7.57 -24.39 -11.36
CA VAL A 199 7.23 -24.34 -9.94
C VAL A 199 6.05 -23.39 -9.74
N SER A 200 4.93 -23.93 -9.23
CA SER A 200 3.80 -23.11 -8.80
C SER A 200 4.14 -22.30 -7.55
N ALA A 201 3.69 -21.06 -7.49
CA ALA A 201 3.71 -20.27 -6.27
C ALA A 201 2.85 -20.95 -5.20
N GLN A 202 3.41 -21.11 -4.00
CA GLN A 202 2.64 -21.47 -2.82
C GLN A 202 1.82 -20.25 -2.41
N PRO A 203 0.50 -20.35 -2.20
CA PRO A 203 -0.24 -19.28 -1.52
C PRO A 203 0.43 -19.05 -0.17
N ALA A 204 0.70 -17.78 0.16
CA ALA A 204 1.14 -17.43 1.50
C ALA A 204 0.08 -17.98 2.45
N MET A 205 0.46 -18.95 3.29
CA MET A 205 -0.43 -19.47 4.31
C MET A 205 -0.79 -18.28 5.17
N THR A 206 -2.00 -17.77 4.98
CA THR A 206 -2.56 -16.70 5.77
C THR A 206 -2.72 -17.33 7.15
N SER A 207 -1.71 -17.16 8.01
CA SER A 207 -1.98 -17.21 9.44
C SER A 207 -3.00 -16.12 9.65
N ALA A 208 -4.25 -16.54 9.79
CA ALA A 208 -5.36 -15.72 10.21
C ALA A 208 -5.02 -15.18 11.60
N ALA A 209 -4.20 -14.14 11.63
CA ALA A 209 -4.23 -13.16 12.69
C ALA A 209 -5.26 -12.14 12.23
N ASP A 210 -6.54 -12.51 12.34
CA ASP A 210 -7.54 -11.58 12.87
C ASP A 210 -7.10 -11.22 14.29
N ALA A 211 -5.97 -10.48 14.39
CA ALA A 211 -5.65 -9.78 15.60
C ALA A 211 -6.69 -8.65 15.63
N PRO A 212 -7.61 -8.62 16.61
CA PRO A 212 -8.50 -7.48 16.76
C PRO A 212 -7.60 -6.25 16.81
N VAL A 213 -7.86 -5.31 15.91
CA VAL A 213 -7.11 -4.06 15.79
C VAL A 213 -7.08 -3.44 17.19
N SER A 214 -5.97 -3.58 17.89
CA SER A 214 -5.85 -3.10 19.26
C SER A 214 -5.75 -1.59 19.14
N VAL A 215 -6.89 -0.92 19.28
CA VAL A 215 -6.93 0.54 19.38
C VAL A 215 -6.00 0.87 20.54
N PRO A 216 -4.87 1.58 20.32
CA PRO A 216 -3.93 1.82 21.39
C PRO A 216 -4.68 2.57 22.49
N ALA A 217 -4.63 2.03 23.72
CA ALA A 217 -5.38 2.54 24.86
C ALA A 217 -5.16 4.05 25.08
N THR A 218 -4.03 4.58 24.61
CA THR A 218 -3.70 6.01 24.58
C THR A 218 -4.75 6.85 23.84
N GLY A 219 -5.30 6.39 22.73
CA GLY A 219 -6.36 7.09 21.99
C GLY A 219 -7.69 7.13 22.74
N LEU A 220 -8.02 6.05 23.47
CA LEU A 220 -9.22 5.95 24.29
C LEU A 220 -9.13 6.88 25.51
N TRP A 221 -7.99 6.89 26.20
CA TRP A 221 -7.75 7.80 27.33
C TRP A 221 -7.73 9.26 26.88
N ALA A 222 -7.15 9.57 25.73
CA ALA A 222 -7.20 10.91 25.15
C ALA A 222 -8.64 11.34 24.83
N ALA A 223 -9.45 10.47 24.22
CA ALA A 223 -10.85 10.74 23.94
C ALA A 223 -11.69 10.93 25.22
N LEU A 224 -11.46 10.11 26.25
CA LEU A 224 -12.12 10.25 27.55
C LEU A 224 -11.69 11.52 28.29
N ALA A 225 -10.41 11.91 28.21
CA ALA A 225 -9.91 13.16 28.79
C ALA A 225 -10.54 14.39 28.11
N VAL A 226 -10.63 14.36 26.76
CA VAL A 226 -11.33 15.41 26.01
C VAL A 226 -12.81 15.47 26.41
N LEU A 227 -13.49 14.32 26.51
CA LEU A 227 -14.88 14.26 26.96
C LEU A 227 -15.06 14.81 28.38
N ALA A 228 -14.16 14.48 29.31
CA ALA A 228 -14.20 14.97 30.68
C ALA A 228 -14.04 16.49 30.76
N VAL A 229 -13.12 17.07 29.99
CA VAL A 229 -12.93 18.53 29.90
C VAL A 229 -14.17 19.21 29.32
N LEU A 230 -14.80 18.61 28.31
CA LEU A 230 -16.04 19.12 27.72
C LEU A 230 -17.21 19.12 28.72
N VAL A 231 -17.38 18.02 29.47
CA VAL A 231 -18.42 17.90 30.50
C VAL A 231 -18.18 18.88 31.65
N ALA A 232 -16.94 19.02 32.12
CA ALA A 232 -16.58 19.98 33.16
C ALA A 232 -16.81 21.43 32.72
N GLY A 233 -16.44 21.78 31.48
CA GLY A 233 -16.69 23.11 30.90
C GLY A 233 -18.18 23.43 30.78
N LEU A 234 -19.00 22.47 30.36
CA LEU A 234 -20.46 22.62 30.28
C LEU A 234 -21.11 22.73 31.66
N GLY A 235 -20.66 21.93 32.64
CA GLY A 235 -21.14 21.98 34.02
C GLY A 235 -20.81 23.31 34.71
N GLY A 236 -19.58 23.79 34.56
CA GLY A 236 -19.16 25.09 35.10
C GLY A 236 -19.94 26.26 34.48
N ALA A 237 -20.19 26.22 33.17
CA ALA A 237 -21.01 27.21 32.49
C ALA A 237 -22.48 27.19 32.97
N LEU A 238 -23.04 26.00 33.20
CA LEU A 238 -24.40 25.85 33.72
C LEU A 238 -24.55 26.41 35.13
N ILE A 239 -23.61 26.09 36.02
CA ILE A 239 -23.56 26.60 37.39
C ILE A 239 -23.42 28.13 37.39
N TRP A 240 -22.57 28.69 36.54
CA TRP A 240 -22.40 30.13 36.41
C TRP A 240 -23.67 30.85 35.92
N VAL A 241 -24.41 30.25 34.98
CA VAL A 241 -25.71 30.79 34.51
C VAL A 241 -26.78 30.72 35.60
N LEU A 242 -26.80 29.64 36.39
CA LEU A 242 -27.74 29.50 37.52
C LEU A 242 -27.42 30.50 38.64
N LEU A 243 -26.13 30.71 38.94
CA LEU A 243 -25.70 31.71 39.94
C LEU A 243 -25.95 33.15 39.50
N ARG A 244 -25.94 33.43 38.18
CA ARG A 244 -26.28 34.76 37.65
C ARG A 244 -27.78 35.02 37.54
N ARG A 245 -28.61 33.98 37.59
CA ARG A 245 -30.06 34.09 37.76
C ARG A 245 -30.38 34.19 39.26
N GLY A 246 -30.03 35.32 39.87
CA GLY A 246 -30.41 35.63 41.25
C GLY A 246 -31.93 35.53 41.45
N PRO A 247 -32.40 35.24 42.69
CA PRO A 247 -33.82 35.03 42.96
C PRO A 247 -34.60 36.30 42.64
N ALA A 248 -35.58 36.20 41.74
CA ALA A 248 -36.50 37.28 41.42
C ALA A 248 -37.23 37.69 42.70
N ALA A 249 -36.93 38.89 43.22
CA ALA A 249 -37.62 39.47 44.36
C ALA A 249 -39.12 39.50 44.07
N THR A 250 -39.87 38.70 44.83
CA THR A 250 -41.33 38.66 44.83
C THR A 250 -41.89 40.05 45.11
N ALA A 251 -42.39 40.71 44.07
CA ALA A 251 -43.12 41.97 44.17
C ALA A 251 -44.39 41.77 45.02
N ARG A 252 -44.41 42.38 46.20
CA ARG A 252 -45.56 42.41 47.12
C ARG A 252 -46.65 43.30 46.53
N LYS A 253 -47.73 42.68 46.03
CA LYS A 253 -48.95 43.37 45.55
C LYS A 253 -49.77 43.85 46.77
N PRO A 254 -50.03 45.15 46.97
CA PRO A 254 -50.98 45.58 48.00
C PRO A 254 -52.40 45.20 47.56
N ARG A 255 -53.11 44.51 48.46
CA ARG A 255 -54.49 44.04 48.29
C ARG A 255 -55.42 45.22 48.60
N HIS A 256 -56.15 45.67 47.60
CA HIS A 256 -57.32 46.53 47.77
C HIS A 256 -58.55 45.70 48.12
N GLU A 257 -59.50 46.34 48.82
CA GLU A 257 -60.96 46.08 48.97
C GLU A 257 -61.44 45.90 50.42
N PRO A 258 -62.75 46.11 50.74
CA PRO A 258 -63.50 47.37 50.68
C PRO A 258 -64.27 47.62 52.02
N GLY A 259 -64.95 48.77 52.16
CA GLY A 259 -65.67 49.12 53.39
C GLY A 259 -67.02 48.43 53.58
N THR A 260 -67.50 48.32 54.84
CA THR A 260 -68.75 48.96 55.35
C THR A 260 -69.16 48.45 56.75
N ALA A 261 -69.50 49.43 57.61
CA ALA A 261 -70.57 49.50 58.63
C ALA A 261 -70.72 48.48 59.78
N GLY A 262 -70.88 49.02 61.01
CA GLY A 262 -71.76 48.42 62.02
C GLY A 262 -71.43 48.63 63.52
N GLY A 263 -71.87 49.75 64.11
CA GLY A 263 -72.69 49.77 65.33
C GLY A 263 -72.13 49.47 66.74
N ALA A 264 -72.23 50.50 67.60
CA ALA A 264 -72.69 50.50 69.01
C ALA A 264 -71.83 49.91 70.14
N ALA A 265 -71.28 50.79 70.98
CA ALA A 265 -71.75 51.07 72.35
C ALA A 265 -71.15 52.40 72.85
#